data_AF-A0A8C8AFJ3-F1
#
_entry.id   AF-A0A8C8AFJ3-F1
#
_cell.length_a   1.000
_cell.length_b   1.000
_cell.length_c   1.000
_cell.angle_alpha   90.00
_cell.angle_beta   90.00
_cell.angle_gamma   90.00
#
_symmetry.space_group_name_H-M   'P 1'
#
loop_
_entity.id
_entity.type
_entity.pdbx_description
1 polymer ?
#
loop_
_entity_poly.entity_id
_entity_poly.type
_entity_poly.pdbx_seq_one_letter_code
_entity_poly.pdbx_strand_id
1 'polypeptide(L)'
;VSQVPFGEAWHVREWLRVVGGVKKPPSEHPERPVLGLSCHRAEVSGARFWGLVRTLCPDPHLFFRHCFVHNHCPLLFLASSGRNLTPTELPPAQRDQLMGLCDWALARAVGLLGVGLVVAVGRYAERRARRALAATGLAVRVEWLPHPSPRNPRANRGWEELAKARLEELGVLELLVE
;
A
#
# COMPACT_ATOMS: atom_id res chain seq x y z
N VAL A 1 1.77 1.33 14.18
CA VAL A 1 1.15 1.01 12.88
C VAL A 1 -0.31 0.67 13.10
N SER A 2 -1.20 1.07 12.19
CA SER A 2 -2.66 0.88 12.27
C SER A 2 -3.16 -0.45 11.72
N GLN A 3 -2.28 -1.26 11.11
CA GLN A 3 -2.60 -2.50 10.38
C GLN A 3 -3.37 -2.31 9.06
N VAL A 4 -3.73 -1.06 8.71
CA VAL A 4 -4.32 -0.72 7.41
C VAL A 4 -3.20 -0.40 6.39
N PRO A 5 -3.28 -0.87 5.13
CA PRO A 5 -2.34 -0.46 4.08
C PRO A 5 -2.30 1.07 3.93
N PHE A 6 -1.09 1.63 3.79
CA PHE A 6 -0.90 3.10 3.82
C PHE A 6 -1.53 3.78 5.05
N GLY A 7 -1.70 3.05 6.16
CA GLY A 7 -2.59 3.45 7.25
C GLY A 7 -2.01 4.49 8.20
N GLU A 8 -1.90 5.73 7.73
CA GLU A 8 -1.71 6.89 8.59
C GLU A 8 -2.90 7.01 9.58
N ALA A 9 -2.61 7.20 10.87
CA ALA A 9 -3.57 6.98 11.95
C ALA A 9 -4.78 7.92 11.89
N TRP A 10 -4.58 9.18 11.50
CA TRP A 10 -5.68 10.14 11.36
C TRP A 10 -6.64 9.72 10.24
N HIS A 11 -6.14 9.40 9.03
CA HIS A 11 -7.01 8.96 7.93
C HIS A 11 -7.75 7.67 8.25
N VAL A 12 -7.08 6.72 8.91
CA VAL A 12 -7.71 5.45 9.30
C VAL A 12 -8.87 5.67 10.28
N ARG A 13 -8.70 6.55 11.26
CA ARG A 13 -9.71 6.80 12.29
C ARG A 13 -10.80 7.77 11.82
N GLU A 14 -10.41 8.89 11.24
CA GLU A 14 -11.31 10.00 10.95
C GLU A 14 -12.00 9.87 9.60
N TRP A 15 -11.34 9.28 8.60
CA TRP A 15 -11.89 9.15 7.27
C TRP A 15 -12.39 7.73 6.98
N LEU A 16 -11.54 6.70 7.12
CA LEU A 16 -11.94 5.29 6.93
C LEU A 16 -12.87 4.76 8.02
N ARG A 17 -13.02 5.48 9.15
CA ARG A 17 -13.84 5.09 10.31
C ARG A 17 -13.52 3.70 10.88
N VAL A 18 -12.29 3.23 10.69
CA VAL A 18 -11.84 1.95 11.26
C VAL A 18 -11.45 2.17 12.72
N VAL A 19 -12.09 1.40 13.60
CA VAL A 19 -11.83 1.39 15.04
C VAL A 19 -11.40 0.00 15.49
N GLY A 20 -10.54 -0.07 16.51
CA GLY A 20 -10.11 -1.34 17.07
C GLY A 20 -8.81 -1.24 17.88
N GLY A 21 -8.59 -2.24 18.74
CA GLY A 21 -7.36 -2.40 19.48
C GLY A 21 -6.28 -3.08 18.63
N VAL A 22 -5.06 -2.53 18.66
CA VAL A 22 -3.89 -3.15 18.01
C VAL A 22 -3.00 -3.74 19.10
N LYS A 23 -2.76 -5.05 19.03
CA LYS A 23 -1.83 -5.74 19.94
C LYS A 23 -0.39 -5.48 19.52
N LYS A 24 0.50 -5.56 20.50
CA LYS A 24 1.96 -5.44 20.30
C LYS A 24 2.54 -6.74 19.75
N PRO A 25 3.60 -6.68 18.92
CA PRO A 25 4.35 -7.86 18.54
C PRO A 25 5.08 -8.44 19.77
N PRO A 26 5.52 -9.72 19.72
CA PRO A 26 6.24 -10.36 20.83
C PRO A 26 7.53 -9.62 21.24
N SER A 27 8.17 -8.95 20.28
CA SER A 27 9.35 -8.11 20.50
C SER A 27 9.20 -6.79 19.76
N GLU A 28 9.37 -5.68 20.47
CA GLU A 28 9.33 -4.32 19.92
C GLU A 28 10.72 -3.69 19.96
N HIS A 29 11.11 -3.02 18.88
CA HIS A 29 12.28 -2.16 18.93
C HIS A 29 11.90 -0.84 19.63
N PRO A 30 12.70 -0.32 20.59
CA PRO A 30 12.37 0.90 21.34
C PRO A 30 12.05 2.12 20.46
N GLU A 31 12.79 2.31 19.37
CA GLU A 31 12.57 3.39 18.38
C GLU A 31 11.34 3.22 17.46
N ARG A 32 10.67 2.05 17.51
CA ARG A 32 9.56 1.67 16.65
C ARG A 32 8.40 1.03 17.45
N PRO A 33 7.86 1.73 18.46
CA PRO A 33 6.76 1.19 19.25
C PRO A 33 5.47 1.08 18.42
N VAL A 34 4.70 0.01 18.64
CA VAL A 34 3.37 -0.17 18.05
C VAL A 34 2.33 0.46 18.96
N LEU A 35 1.94 1.70 18.61
CA LEU A 35 0.93 2.49 19.33
C LEU A 35 -0.49 2.36 18.76
N GLY A 36 -0.70 1.47 17.78
CA GLY A 36 -1.99 1.32 17.11
C GLY A 36 -2.53 2.62 16.50
N LEU A 37 -3.84 2.86 16.66
CA LEU A 37 -4.55 4.07 16.22
C LEU A 37 -4.30 5.30 17.11
N SER A 38 -3.61 5.13 18.24
CA SER A 38 -3.16 6.22 19.12
C SER A 38 -1.81 6.79 18.69
N CYS A 39 -1.24 6.32 17.58
CA CYS A 39 0.01 6.84 17.06
C CYS A 39 -0.13 8.29 16.57
N HIS A 40 0.59 9.22 17.19
CA HIS A 40 0.62 10.63 16.77
C HIS A 40 1.61 10.92 15.63
N ARG A 41 2.51 9.97 15.31
CA ARG A 41 3.45 10.13 14.20
C ARG A 41 2.70 9.92 12.88
N ALA A 42 2.69 10.94 12.03
CA ALA A 42 2.17 10.84 10.68
C ALA A 42 3.10 9.99 9.81
N GLU A 43 2.54 8.95 9.18
CA GLU A 43 3.22 8.20 8.13
C GLU A 43 3.00 8.95 6.80
N VAL A 44 4.04 9.66 6.34
CA VAL A 44 3.93 10.62 5.22
C VAL A 44 3.39 9.99 3.94
N SER A 45 3.76 8.74 3.65
CA SER A 45 3.33 8.07 2.42
C SER A 45 1.83 7.80 2.46
N GLY A 46 1.33 7.35 3.62
CA GLY A 46 -0.08 7.08 3.89
C GLY A 46 -0.92 8.33 3.98
N ALA A 47 -0.39 9.40 4.58
CA ALA A 47 -1.04 10.71 4.60
C ALA A 47 -1.29 11.22 3.18
N ARG A 48 -0.27 11.15 2.31
CA ARG A 48 -0.39 11.52 0.90
C ARG A 48 -1.36 10.60 0.16
N PHE A 49 -1.23 9.28 0.33
CA PHE A 49 -2.08 8.31 -0.35
C PHE A 49 -3.55 8.51 -0.02
N TRP A 50 -3.92 8.45 1.26
CA TRP A 50 -5.31 8.61 1.66
C TRP A 50 -5.81 10.05 1.55
N GLY A 51 -4.92 11.05 1.63
CA GLY A 51 -5.26 12.45 1.36
C GLY A 51 -5.69 12.67 -0.09
N LEU A 52 -4.97 12.11 -1.06
CA LEU A 52 -5.36 12.13 -2.47
C LEU A 52 -6.70 11.40 -2.68
N VAL A 53 -6.84 10.18 -2.15
CA VAL A 53 -8.08 9.41 -2.31
C VAL A 53 -9.26 10.17 -1.72
N ARG A 54 -9.14 10.73 -0.52
CA ARG A 54 -10.18 11.55 0.11
C ARG A 54 -10.53 12.79 -0.73
N THR A 55 -9.54 13.40 -1.38
CA THR A 55 -9.75 14.59 -2.21
C THR A 55 -10.53 14.25 -3.48
N LEU A 56 -10.24 13.09 -4.09
CA LEU A 56 -10.94 12.60 -5.27
C LEU A 56 -12.31 12.00 -4.93
N CYS A 57 -12.45 11.43 -3.74
CA CYS A 57 -13.59 10.64 -3.30
C CYS A 57 -13.83 10.90 -1.80
N PRO A 58 -14.67 11.90 -1.43
CA PRO A 58 -14.87 12.27 -0.04
C PRO A 58 -15.50 11.19 0.83
N ASP A 59 -16.30 10.29 0.23
CA ASP A 59 -16.91 9.14 0.91
C ASP A 59 -16.08 7.86 0.68
N PRO A 60 -15.48 7.26 1.72
CA PRO A 60 -14.73 6.02 1.56
C PRO A 60 -15.56 4.86 0.99
N HIS A 61 -16.88 4.84 1.21
CA HIS A 61 -17.73 3.77 0.67
C HIS A 61 -17.75 3.75 -0.85
N LEU A 62 -17.72 4.92 -1.50
CA LEU A 62 -17.63 5.04 -2.95
C LEU A 62 -16.29 4.52 -3.47
N PHE A 63 -15.18 4.85 -2.79
CA PHE A 63 -13.87 4.29 -3.14
C PHE A 63 -13.88 2.76 -3.05
N PHE A 64 -14.35 2.17 -1.94
CA PHE A 64 -14.33 0.72 -1.76
C PHE A 64 -15.39 -0.04 -2.56
N ARG A 65 -16.32 0.65 -3.22
CA ARG A 65 -17.29 0.04 -4.14
C ARG A 65 -16.60 -0.68 -5.31
N HIS A 66 -15.51 -0.08 -5.81
CA HIS A 66 -14.77 -0.57 -6.97
C HIS A 66 -13.27 -0.77 -6.73
N CYS A 67 -12.73 -0.24 -5.64
CA CYS A 67 -11.30 -0.30 -5.32
C CYS A 67 -11.02 -1.05 -4.02
N PHE A 68 -9.82 -1.61 -3.92
CA PHE A 68 -9.30 -2.19 -2.68
C PHE A 68 -7.80 -1.93 -2.59
N VAL A 69 -7.29 -1.78 -1.36
CA VAL A 69 -5.86 -1.51 -1.12
C VAL A 69 -5.25 -2.68 -0.36
N HIS A 70 -4.12 -3.18 -0.86
CA HIS A 70 -3.44 -4.34 -0.29
C HIS A 70 -1.92 -4.20 -0.39
N ASN A 71 -1.21 -4.69 0.63
CA ASN A 71 0.26 -4.79 0.60
C ASN A 71 0.66 -6.16 0.06
N HIS A 72 1.61 -6.20 -0.87
CA HIS A 72 2.19 -7.46 -1.35
C HIS A 72 2.84 -8.27 -0.22
N CYS A 73 3.64 -7.61 0.63
CA CYS A 73 4.26 -8.22 1.80
C CYS A 73 3.71 -7.56 3.07
N PRO A 74 3.10 -8.33 4.00
CA PRO A 74 2.56 -7.78 5.25
C PRO A 74 3.63 -7.55 6.33
N LEU A 75 4.85 -8.03 6.12
CA LEU A 75 5.91 -7.98 7.12
C LEU A 75 6.75 -6.69 7.03
N LEU A 76 7.10 -6.16 8.20
CA LEU A 76 8.04 -5.07 8.41
C LEU A 76 9.35 -5.62 8.96
N PHE A 77 10.47 -5.27 8.34
CA PHE A 77 11.80 -5.70 8.79
C PHE A 77 12.58 -4.50 9.33
N LEU A 78 13.20 -4.69 10.49
CA LEU A 78 14.01 -3.67 11.15
C LEU A 78 15.43 -4.19 11.35
N ALA A 79 16.42 -3.35 11.11
CA ALA A 79 17.78 -3.56 11.59
C ALA A 79 17.83 -3.42 13.12
N SER A 80 18.93 -3.85 13.74
CA SER A 80 19.19 -3.69 15.18
C SER A 80 19.16 -2.22 15.65
N SER A 81 19.34 -1.26 14.74
CA SER A 81 19.21 0.18 15.01
C SER A 81 17.78 0.71 14.91
N GLY A 82 16.78 -0.13 14.60
CA GLY A 82 15.40 0.28 14.34
C GLY A 82 15.19 0.92 12.97
N ARG A 83 16.21 0.91 12.11
CA ARG A 83 16.09 1.35 10.71
C ARG A 83 15.27 0.32 9.92
N ASN A 84 14.31 0.81 9.13
CA ASN A 84 13.55 -0.04 8.22
C ASN A 84 14.45 -0.67 7.15
N LEU A 85 14.32 -1.98 6.97
CA LEU A 85 14.92 -2.76 5.90
C LEU A 85 13.89 -2.98 4.80
N THR A 86 14.23 -2.58 3.59
CA THR A 86 13.44 -2.89 2.39
C THR A 86 13.65 -4.34 1.98
N PRO A 87 12.72 -4.96 1.19
CA PRO A 87 12.92 -6.31 0.70
C PRO A 87 14.24 -6.51 -0.05
N THR A 88 14.75 -5.49 -0.72
CA THR A 88 16.04 -5.54 -1.43
C THR A 88 17.26 -5.62 -0.52
N GLU A 89 17.12 -5.23 0.76
CA GLU A 89 18.17 -5.31 1.78
C GLU A 89 18.16 -6.64 2.54
N LEU A 90 17.15 -7.49 2.32
CA LEU A 90 17.10 -8.83 2.89
C LEU A 90 18.05 -9.77 2.13
N PRO A 91 18.63 -10.79 2.79
CA PRO A 91 19.54 -11.67 2.09
C PRO A 91 18.80 -12.44 0.97
N PRO A 92 19.44 -12.65 -0.21
CA PRO A 92 18.72 -13.00 -1.43
C PRO A 92 17.86 -14.26 -1.32
N ALA A 93 18.38 -15.31 -0.68
CA ALA A 93 17.66 -16.59 -0.55
C ALA A 93 16.36 -16.44 0.27
N GLN A 94 16.42 -15.81 1.46
CA GLN A 94 15.21 -15.60 2.27
C GLN A 94 14.26 -14.61 1.59
N ARG A 95 14.78 -13.56 0.95
CA ARG A 95 13.97 -12.62 0.19
C ARG A 95 13.19 -13.33 -0.91
N ASP A 96 13.85 -14.14 -1.72
CA ASP A 96 13.21 -14.76 -2.88
C ASP A 96 12.16 -15.80 -2.46
N GLN A 97 12.43 -16.55 -1.39
CA GLN A 97 11.46 -17.45 -0.77
C GLN A 97 10.24 -16.68 -0.24
N LEU A 98 10.45 -15.64 0.58
CA LEU A 98 9.37 -14.84 1.16
C LEU A 98 8.53 -14.18 0.07
N MET A 99 9.19 -13.56 -0.90
CA MET A 99 8.49 -12.85 -1.97
C MET A 99 7.72 -13.81 -2.88
N GLY A 100 8.18 -15.07 -3.04
CA GLY A 100 7.43 -16.12 -3.73
C GLY A 100 6.11 -16.45 -3.02
N LEU A 101 6.12 -16.55 -1.69
CA LEU A 101 4.89 -16.73 -0.89
C LEU A 101 3.95 -15.53 -1.01
N CYS A 102 4.50 -14.32 -0.98
CA CYS A 102 3.73 -13.09 -1.19
C CYS A 102 3.13 -12.99 -2.60
N ASP A 103 3.85 -13.43 -3.65
CA ASP A 103 3.31 -13.48 -5.02
C ASP A 103 2.13 -14.44 -5.10
N TRP A 104 2.26 -15.64 -4.51
CA TRP A 104 1.16 -16.60 -4.46
C TRP A 104 -0.06 -16.04 -3.72
N ALA A 105 0.15 -15.39 -2.58
CA ALA A 105 -0.94 -14.77 -1.82
C ALA A 105 -1.62 -13.63 -2.61
N LEU A 106 -0.84 -12.79 -3.28
CA LEU A 106 -1.35 -11.72 -4.14
C LEU A 106 -2.19 -12.28 -5.29
N ALA A 107 -1.71 -13.31 -5.98
CA ALA A 107 -2.45 -13.96 -7.06
C ALA A 107 -3.81 -14.48 -6.58
N ARG A 108 -3.84 -15.10 -5.39
CA ARG A 108 -5.10 -15.56 -4.78
C ARG A 108 -6.02 -14.41 -4.42
N ALA A 109 -5.49 -13.33 -3.82
CA ALA A 109 -6.29 -12.16 -3.47
C ALA A 109 -6.91 -11.52 -4.73
N VAL A 110 -6.13 -11.35 -5.79
CA VAL A 110 -6.59 -10.82 -7.08
C VAL A 110 -7.70 -11.70 -7.67
N GLY A 111 -7.52 -13.02 -7.66
CA GLY A 111 -8.55 -13.96 -8.14
C GLY A 111 -9.84 -13.92 -7.32
N LEU A 112 -9.74 -13.81 -5.99
CA LEU A 112 -10.91 -13.73 -5.09
C LEU A 112 -11.67 -12.40 -5.23
N LEU A 113 -10.94 -11.29 -5.38
CA LEU A 113 -11.54 -9.97 -5.57
C LEU A 113 -12.11 -9.78 -6.98
N GLY A 114 -11.72 -10.62 -7.95
CA GLY A 114 -12.22 -10.55 -9.32
C GLY A 114 -11.85 -9.26 -10.04
N VAL A 115 -10.71 -8.65 -9.70
CA VAL A 115 -10.32 -7.33 -10.25
C VAL A 115 -9.83 -7.45 -11.70
N GLY A 116 -10.22 -6.50 -12.56
CA GLY A 116 -9.70 -6.40 -13.93
C GLY A 116 -8.38 -5.61 -14.05
N LEU A 117 -8.04 -4.82 -13.02
CA LEU A 117 -6.87 -3.95 -13.00
C LEU A 117 -6.20 -3.97 -11.62
N VAL A 118 -4.88 -4.14 -11.61
CA VAL A 118 -4.02 -3.92 -10.44
C VAL A 118 -3.17 -2.68 -10.68
N VAL A 119 -3.34 -1.67 -9.84
CA VAL A 119 -2.51 -0.46 -9.85
C VAL A 119 -1.47 -0.55 -8.73
N ALA A 120 -0.23 -0.83 -9.11
CA ALA A 120 0.87 -0.97 -8.16
C ALA A 120 1.45 0.39 -7.74
N VAL A 121 1.50 0.66 -6.44
CA VAL A 121 2.12 1.90 -5.92
C VAL A 121 3.64 1.73 -5.86
N GLY A 122 4.31 2.25 -6.90
CA GLY A 122 5.76 2.17 -7.09
C GLY A 122 6.22 0.98 -7.95
N ARG A 123 7.39 1.15 -8.56
CA ARG A 123 7.99 0.19 -9.51
C ARG A 123 8.30 -1.19 -8.92
N TYR A 124 8.61 -1.25 -7.62
CA TYR A 124 8.85 -2.54 -6.97
C TYR A 124 7.57 -3.39 -6.94
N ALA A 125 6.47 -2.80 -6.48
CA ALA A 125 5.17 -3.46 -6.44
C ALA A 125 4.70 -3.85 -7.85
N GLU A 126 4.94 -3.00 -8.86
CA GLU A 126 4.60 -3.29 -10.26
C GLU A 126 5.28 -4.59 -10.73
N ARG A 127 6.60 -4.69 -10.54
CA ARG A 127 7.36 -5.89 -10.95
C ARG A 127 6.88 -7.13 -10.22
N ARG A 128 6.56 -7.03 -8.92
CA ARG A 128 6.01 -8.17 -8.15
C ARG A 128 4.63 -8.59 -8.65
N ALA A 129 3.73 -7.63 -8.86
CA ALA A 129 2.38 -7.92 -9.37
C ALA A 129 2.42 -8.56 -10.76
N ARG A 130 3.22 -8.02 -11.70
CA ARG A 130 3.41 -8.62 -13.03
C ARG A 130 3.92 -10.06 -12.93
N ARG A 131 4.94 -10.30 -12.10
CA ARG A 131 5.50 -11.65 -11.89
C ARG A 131 4.46 -12.60 -11.29
N ALA A 132 3.76 -12.17 -10.25
CA ALA A 132 2.78 -12.99 -9.54
C ALA A 132 1.62 -13.41 -10.47
N LEU A 133 1.18 -12.51 -11.35
CA LEU A 133 0.01 -12.72 -12.20
C LEU A 133 0.34 -13.36 -13.55
N ALA A 134 1.60 -13.32 -14.00
CA ALA A 134 1.99 -13.90 -15.29
C ALA A 134 1.68 -15.41 -15.40
N ALA A 135 1.74 -16.14 -14.30
CA ALA A 135 1.55 -17.60 -14.28
C ALA A 135 0.13 -18.05 -13.94
N THR A 136 -0.80 -17.12 -13.68
CA THR A 136 -2.15 -17.47 -13.19
C THR A 136 -3.17 -17.66 -14.31
N GLY A 137 -2.87 -17.20 -15.53
CA GLY A 137 -3.83 -17.15 -16.63
C GLY A 137 -4.98 -16.14 -16.43
N LEU A 138 -4.93 -15.33 -15.38
CA LEU A 138 -5.94 -14.31 -15.12
C LEU A 138 -5.78 -13.15 -16.12
N ALA A 139 -6.87 -12.73 -16.74
CA ALA A 139 -6.90 -11.57 -17.62
C ALA A 139 -6.93 -10.26 -16.78
N VAL A 140 -5.81 -9.93 -16.15
CA VAL A 140 -5.68 -8.76 -15.27
C VAL A 140 -4.62 -7.81 -15.81
N ARG A 141 -5.01 -6.56 -16.05
CA ARG A 141 -4.07 -5.51 -16.42
C ARG A 141 -3.26 -5.09 -15.20
N VAL A 142 -1.94 -4.90 -15.37
CA VAL A 142 -1.08 -4.38 -14.31
C VAL A 142 -0.50 -3.03 -14.74
N GLU A 143 -0.75 -2.03 -13.93
CA GLU A 143 -0.30 -0.65 -14.08
C GLU A 143 0.41 -0.18 -12.83
N TRP A 144 0.96 1.03 -12.84
CA TRP A 144 1.63 1.58 -11.67
C TRP A 144 1.44 3.09 -11.51
N LEU A 145 1.57 3.52 -10.26
CA LEU A 145 1.61 4.92 -9.83
C LEU A 145 2.96 5.24 -9.18
N PRO A 146 3.44 6.50 -9.23
CA PRO A 146 4.55 6.94 -8.41
C PRO A 146 4.32 6.62 -6.93
N HIS A 147 5.37 6.21 -6.20
CA HIS A 147 5.23 5.95 -4.77
C HIS A 147 5.26 7.29 -3.98
N PRO A 148 4.38 7.49 -2.98
CA PRO A 148 4.29 8.74 -2.20
C PRO A 148 5.44 8.99 -1.21
N SER A 149 6.50 8.16 -1.23
CA SER A 149 7.51 8.17 -0.17
C SER A 149 8.32 9.47 -0.21
N PRO A 150 8.60 10.10 0.95
CA PRO A 150 9.45 11.29 1.00
C PRO A 150 10.90 11.01 0.57
N ARG A 151 11.32 9.74 0.52
CA ARG A 151 12.63 9.34 -0.02
C ARG A 151 12.74 9.52 -1.53
N ASN A 152 11.64 9.73 -2.24
CA ASN A 152 11.64 10.01 -3.67
C ASN A 152 11.59 11.53 -3.89
N PRO A 153 12.67 12.17 -4.41
CA PRO A 153 12.69 13.62 -4.62
C PRO A 153 11.60 14.14 -5.57
N ARG A 154 11.08 13.30 -6.48
CA ARG A 154 9.95 13.67 -7.34
C ARG A 154 8.63 13.76 -6.56
N ALA A 155 8.42 12.89 -5.58
CA ALA A 155 7.21 12.91 -4.76
C ALA A 155 7.12 14.14 -3.85
N ASN A 156 8.26 14.77 -3.54
CA ASN A 156 8.28 16.01 -2.76
C ASN A 156 7.95 17.27 -3.58
N ARG A 157 7.79 17.14 -4.90
CA ARG A 157 7.50 18.25 -5.84
C ARG A 157 6.07 18.22 -6.38
N GLY A 158 5.14 17.62 -5.64
CA GLY A 158 3.74 17.44 -6.08
C GLY A 158 3.43 15.99 -6.45
N TRP A 159 3.42 15.09 -5.44
CA TRP A 159 3.06 13.70 -5.68
C TRP A 159 1.58 13.53 -6.04
N GLU A 160 0.70 14.32 -5.42
CA GLU A 160 -0.74 14.20 -5.59
C GLU A 160 -1.15 14.53 -7.02
N GLU A 161 -0.61 15.60 -7.62
CA GLU A 161 -0.87 15.97 -9.00
C GLU A 161 -0.37 14.91 -9.97
N LEU A 162 0.83 14.36 -9.74
CA LEU A 162 1.40 13.29 -10.58
C LEU A 162 0.57 12.00 -10.50
N ALA A 163 0.12 11.63 -9.30
CA ALA A 163 -0.70 10.45 -9.10
C ALA A 163 -2.10 10.63 -9.70
N LYS A 164 -2.71 11.81 -9.53
CA LYS A 164 -4.01 12.16 -10.14
C LYS A 164 -3.95 12.11 -11.66
N ALA A 165 -2.98 12.77 -12.28
CA ALA A 165 -2.80 12.74 -13.74
C ALA A 165 -2.63 11.31 -14.26
N ARG A 166 -1.87 10.47 -13.54
CA ARG A 166 -1.73 9.07 -13.94
C ARG A 166 -3.02 8.26 -13.76
N LEU A 167 -3.81 8.52 -12.73
CA LEU A 167 -5.13 7.89 -12.57
C LEU A 167 -6.11 8.32 -13.68
N GLU A 168 -6.05 9.58 -14.12
CA GLU A 168 -6.81 10.08 -15.28
C GLU A 168 -6.41 9.36 -16.58
N GLU A 169 -5.10 9.26 -16.86
CA GLU A 169 -4.59 8.52 -18.02
C GLU A 169 -5.00 7.03 -18.02
N LEU A 170 -5.19 6.44 -16.83
CA LEU A 170 -5.65 5.07 -16.68
C LEU A 170 -7.17 4.91 -16.87
N GLY A 171 -7.92 6.02 -16.89
CA GLY A 171 -9.37 6.03 -17.02
C GLY A 171 -10.11 5.51 -15.78
N VAL A 172 -9.50 5.60 -14.59
CA VAL A 172 -10.08 5.00 -13.37
C VAL A 172 -10.77 6.00 -12.44
N LEU A 173 -10.68 7.31 -12.74
CA LEU A 173 -11.33 8.33 -11.90
C LEU A 173 -12.85 8.25 -11.94
N GLU A 174 -13.44 7.79 -13.03
CA GLU A 174 -14.89 7.57 -13.16
C GLU A 174 -15.43 6.54 -12.14
N LEU A 175 -14.58 5.62 -11.66
CA LEU A 175 -14.96 4.64 -10.64
C LEU A 175 -15.15 5.26 -9.25
N LEU A 176 -14.76 6.53 -9.06
CA LEU A 176 -14.72 7.18 -7.75
C LEU A 176 -15.87 8.18 -7.51
N VAL A 177 -16.72 8.42 -8.51
CA VAL A 177 -17.75 9.48 -8.50
C VAL A 177 -19.19 8.98 -8.37
N GLU A 178 -19.44 7.67 -8.44
CA GLU A 178 -20.80 7.07 -8.48
C GLU A 178 -21.36 6.58 -7.13
#